data_AF-A0A530R877-F1
#
_entry.id   AF-A0A530R877-F1
#
_cell.length_a   1.000
_cell.length_b   1.000
_cell.length_c   1.000
_cell.angle_alpha   90.00
_cell.angle_beta   90.00
_cell.angle_gamma   90.00
#
_symmetry.space_group_name_H-M   'P 1'
#
loop_
_entity.id
_entity.type
_entity.pdbx_description
1 polymer ?
#
loop_
_entity_poly.entity_id
_entity_poly.type
_entity_poly.pdbx_seq_one_letter_code
_entity_poly.pdbx_strand_id
1 'polypeptide(L)'
;MIDRNQIAAEQATFRAFANSYLRELNSGNPVFHRIGERNFDCVEISLPSRHVVLRIEIKSRSLCGMHLFGQIWMRQDAGPNWHEIEPILAVHLLVLGAREAGSATHRQADVELLERILQSCQATKRYLDAADRAPPLVGFIAAEQSLYFGHPLHPTPKSLQGMSNWQQDVYAPELRGGFQLTYFAAAAHLVREDSAGIAVTSIVGSLLGNDAGNVAASSGEMLLPMHPLQAEALMLDPAVRALMDSGQIRYLGPAGPVFTATSSVRTVYSDDAAWMPKFSLPVRITNSKRVNRRHELEAGVAVARLFECAGIDTFEPRLGFLHDSAY
;
A
#
# COMPACT_ATOMS: atom_id res chain seq x y z
N MET A 1 17.43 -10.68 24.13
CA MET A 1 17.28 -11.47 22.90
C MET A 1 16.51 -10.60 21.93
N ILE A 2 17.02 -10.36 20.71
CA ILE A 2 16.32 -9.51 19.73
C ILE A 2 15.06 -10.26 19.29
N ASP A 3 13.94 -9.54 19.18
CA ASP A 3 12.64 -10.07 18.78
C ASP A 3 12.69 -10.68 17.36
N ARG A 4 12.18 -11.90 17.20
CA ARG A 4 12.16 -12.63 15.92
C ARG A 4 11.50 -11.81 14.81
N ASN A 5 10.40 -11.13 15.11
CA ASN A 5 9.66 -10.35 14.12
C ASN A 5 10.36 -9.05 13.77
N GLN A 6 11.18 -8.50 14.68
CA GLN A 6 12.07 -7.38 14.38
C GLN A 6 13.13 -7.79 13.34
N ILE A 7 13.77 -8.96 13.53
CA ILE A 7 14.77 -9.48 12.58
C ILE A 7 14.13 -9.72 11.21
N ALA A 8 12.94 -10.33 11.17
CA ALA A 8 12.22 -10.60 9.93
C ALA A 8 11.84 -9.30 9.20
N ALA A 9 11.38 -8.27 9.93
CA ALA A 9 11.04 -6.98 9.35
C ALA A 9 12.27 -6.28 8.75
N GLU A 10 13.40 -6.25 9.45
CA GLU A 10 14.64 -5.65 8.95
C GLU A 10 15.17 -6.37 7.71
N GLN A 11 15.15 -7.71 7.71
CA GLN A 11 15.54 -8.52 6.55
C GLN A 11 14.62 -8.27 5.36
N ALA A 12 13.30 -8.18 5.56
CA ALA A 12 12.35 -7.89 4.50
C ALA A 12 12.54 -6.48 3.93
N THR A 13 12.72 -5.48 4.80
CA THR A 13 13.01 -4.10 4.40
C THR A 13 14.31 -4.02 3.60
N PHE A 14 15.38 -4.64 4.08
CA PHE A 14 16.65 -4.68 3.35
C PHE A 14 16.50 -5.39 2.01
N ARG A 15 15.83 -6.55 1.96
CA ARG A 15 15.63 -7.30 0.71
C ARG A 15 14.88 -6.47 -0.32
N ALA A 16 13.78 -5.81 0.07
CA ALA A 16 12.99 -5.00 -0.86
C ALA A 16 13.77 -3.79 -1.36
N PHE A 17 14.50 -3.12 -0.46
CA PHE A 17 15.35 -1.98 -0.80
C PHE A 17 16.53 -2.39 -1.69
N ALA A 18 17.31 -3.39 -1.29
CA ALA A 18 18.51 -3.84 -2.00
C ALA A 18 18.16 -4.38 -3.40
N ASN A 19 17.06 -5.10 -3.57
CA ASN A 19 16.63 -5.53 -4.90
C ASN A 19 16.29 -4.35 -5.82
N SER A 20 15.60 -3.32 -5.32
CA SER A 20 15.33 -2.09 -6.09
C SER A 20 16.63 -1.34 -6.41
N TYR A 21 17.52 -1.19 -5.42
CA TYR A 21 18.83 -0.52 -5.57
C TYR A 21 19.73 -1.21 -6.61
N LEU A 22 19.90 -2.54 -6.50
CA LEU A 22 20.73 -3.32 -7.42
C LEU A 22 20.20 -3.30 -8.86
N ARG A 23 18.88 -3.22 -9.02
CA ARG A 23 18.21 -3.19 -10.32
C ARG A 23 18.29 -1.82 -10.99
N GLU A 24 18.15 -0.74 -10.22
CA GLU A 24 17.88 0.59 -10.76
C GLU A 24 19.05 1.58 -10.63
N LEU A 25 19.97 1.36 -9.70
CA LEU A 25 21.05 2.32 -9.39
C LEU A 25 22.43 1.73 -9.60
N ASN A 26 22.75 0.63 -8.92
CA ASN A 26 24.09 0.06 -8.95
C ASN A 26 24.03 -1.45 -8.69
N SER A 27 24.30 -2.25 -9.72
CA SER A 27 24.30 -3.72 -9.65
C SER A 27 25.45 -4.30 -8.82
N GLY A 28 26.42 -3.48 -8.43
CA GLY A 28 27.63 -3.85 -7.70
C GLY A 28 28.54 -4.80 -8.47
N ASN A 29 29.66 -5.15 -7.84
CA ASN A 29 30.66 -6.06 -8.41
C ASN A 29 30.52 -7.45 -7.76
N PRO A 30 30.33 -8.53 -8.54
CA PRO A 30 30.35 -9.89 -7.99
C PRO A 30 31.72 -10.20 -7.37
N VAL A 31 31.74 -10.65 -6.12
CA VAL A 31 32.97 -11.02 -5.40
C VAL A 31 32.74 -12.24 -4.52
N PHE A 32 33.83 -12.91 -4.17
CA PHE A 32 33.84 -13.93 -3.13
C PHE A 32 34.27 -13.32 -1.80
N HIS A 33 33.48 -13.52 -0.75
CA HIS A 33 33.83 -13.11 0.61
C HIS A 33 34.25 -14.32 1.43
N ARG A 34 35.48 -14.31 1.96
CA ARG A 34 36.01 -15.41 2.76
C ARG A 34 36.05 -15.05 4.25
N ILE A 35 35.44 -15.88 5.08
CA ILE A 35 35.53 -15.81 6.55
C ILE A 35 36.00 -17.17 7.06
N GLY A 36 37.23 -17.24 7.55
CA GLY A 36 37.88 -18.51 7.90
C GLY A 36 37.96 -19.45 6.68
N GLU A 37 37.32 -20.61 6.78
CA GLU A 37 37.25 -21.61 5.71
C GLU A 37 36.02 -21.46 4.81
N ARG A 38 35.04 -20.63 5.19
CA ARG A 38 33.80 -20.44 4.43
C ARG A 38 33.98 -19.37 3.36
N ASN A 39 33.40 -19.62 2.20
CA ASN A 39 33.32 -18.66 1.10
C ASN A 39 31.86 -18.34 0.79
N PHE A 40 31.56 -17.06 0.58
CA PHE A 40 30.23 -16.54 0.32
C PHE A 40 30.20 -15.84 -1.03
N ASP A 41 29.21 -16.16 -1.86
CA ASP A 41 28.89 -15.41 -3.07
C ASP A 41 28.34 -14.05 -2.67
N CYS A 42 29.01 -12.96 -3.03
CA CYS A 42 28.62 -11.62 -2.63
C CYS A 42 28.52 -10.67 -3.83
N VAL A 43 27.84 -9.56 -3.59
CA VAL A 43 27.98 -8.33 -4.37
C VAL A 43 28.67 -7.27 -3.51
N GLU A 44 29.69 -6.63 -4.08
CA GLU A 44 30.42 -5.52 -3.46
C GLU A 44 29.92 -4.18 -3.98
N ILE A 45 29.62 -3.27 -3.06
CA ILE A 45 29.18 -1.90 -3.35
C ILE A 45 30.11 -0.95 -2.62
N SER A 46 30.84 -0.14 -3.38
CA SER A 46 31.69 0.93 -2.83
C SER A 46 30.88 2.21 -2.66
N LEU A 47 31.03 2.86 -1.50
CA LEU A 47 30.43 4.15 -1.15
C LEU A 47 31.53 5.19 -0.85
N PRO A 48 32.22 5.73 -1.89
CA PRO A 48 33.37 6.61 -1.72
C PRO A 48 33.16 7.81 -0.80
N SER A 49 32.01 8.51 -0.88
CA SER A 49 31.78 9.71 -0.05
C SER A 49 31.72 9.41 1.45
N ARG A 50 31.56 8.13 1.81
CA ARG A 50 31.49 7.64 3.19
C ARG A 50 32.71 6.85 3.60
N HIS A 51 33.67 6.64 2.71
CA HIS A 51 34.82 5.78 2.95
C HIS A 51 34.39 4.40 3.46
N VAL A 52 33.35 3.81 2.84
CA VAL A 52 32.78 2.52 3.22
C VAL A 52 32.65 1.63 1.99
N VAL A 53 32.92 0.33 2.17
CA VAL A 53 32.62 -0.73 1.22
C VAL A 53 31.68 -1.74 1.88
N LEU A 54 30.63 -2.11 1.17
CA LEU A 54 29.67 -3.13 1.60
C LEU A 54 29.85 -4.40 0.78
N ARG A 55 29.74 -5.56 1.44
CA ARG A 55 29.58 -6.86 0.79
C ARG A 55 28.29 -7.48 1.26
N ILE A 56 27.43 -7.83 0.32
CA ILE A 56 26.11 -8.39 0.60
C ILE A 56 26.10 -9.82 0.04
N GLU A 57 25.92 -10.82 0.91
CA GLU A 57 25.78 -12.21 0.50
C GLU A 57 24.55 -12.40 -0.40
N ILE A 58 24.71 -13.14 -1.49
CA ILE A 58 23.66 -13.58 -2.40
C ILE A 58 23.41 -15.07 -2.18
N LYS A 59 22.38 -15.39 -1.38
CA LYS A 59 21.95 -16.78 -1.14
C LYS A 59 21.28 -17.41 -2.36
N SER A 60 20.59 -16.60 -3.16
CA SER A 60 19.99 -17.04 -4.42
C SER A 60 19.96 -15.88 -5.41
N ARG A 61 20.51 -16.12 -6.60
CA ARG A 61 20.39 -15.21 -7.74
C ARG A 61 19.01 -15.39 -8.40
N SER A 62 18.45 -14.31 -8.93
CA SER A 62 17.20 -14.31 -9.68
C SER A 62 17.43 -13.54 -10.97
N LEU A 63 16.99 -14.11 -12.10
CA LEU A 63 17.03 -13.42 -13.40
C LEU A 63 16.02 -12.26 -13.47
N CYS A 64 15.01 -12.26 -12.60
CA CYS A 64 13.97 -11.24 -12.55
C CYS A 64 14.20 -10.20 -11.43
N GLY A 65 15.40 -10.17 -10.84
CA GLY A 65 15.81 -9.16 -9.85
C GLY A 65 15.36 -9.38 -8.41
N MET A 66 14.61 -10.46 -8.10
CA MET A 66 14.23 -10.81 -6.72
C MET A 66 15.28 -11.70 -6.06
N HIS A 67 16.45 -11.14 -5.75
CA HIS A 67 17.51 -11.87 -5.08
C HIS A 67 17.13 -12.24 -3.64
N LEU A 68 17.73 -13.32 -3.14
CA LEU A 68 17.76 -13.65 -1.72
C LEU A 68 19.11 -13.26 -1.17
N PHE A 69 19.09 -12.46 -0.11
CA PHE A 69 20.30 -11.98 0.55
C PHE A 69 20.56 -12.73 1.84
N GLY A 70 21.83 -12.79 2.22
CA GLY A 70 22.27 -13.35 3.49
C GLY A 70 22.90 -12.28 4.38
N GLN A 71 24.07 -12.60 4.92
CA GLN A 71 24.83 -11.72 5.78
C GLN A 71 25.36 -10.50 5.01
N ILE A 72 25.60 -9.42 5.75
CA ILE A 72 26.06 -8.15 5.20
C ILE A 72 27.29 -7.75 5.98
N TRP A 73 28.37 -7.42 5.26
CA TRP A 73 29.62 -6.98 5.87
C TRP A 73 29.96 -5.57 5.43
N MET A 74 30.53 -4.82 6.36
CA MET A 74 31.06 -3.49 6.14
C MET A 74 32.56 -3.47 6.39
N ARG A 75 33.26 -2.68 5.59
CA ARG A 75 34.66 -2.31 5.81
C ARG A 75 34.81 -0.81 5.58
N GLN A 76 35.60 -0.14 6.42
CA GLN A 76 36.07 1.20 6.08
C GLN A 76 37.06 1.11 4.92
N ASP A 77 37.01 2.04 3.98
CA ASP A 77 37.77 1.97 2.72
C ASP A 77 39.29 1.79 2.94
N ALA A 78 39.82 2.43 4.00
CA ALA A 78 41.22 2.33 4.41
C ALA A 78 41.51 1.23 5.47
N GLY A 79 40.50 0.53 5.97
CA GLY A 79 40.62 -0.47 7.04
C GLY A 79 40.74 -1.90 6.49
N PRO A 80 41.50 -2.80 7.13
CA PRO A 80 41.63 -4.18 6.65
C PRO A 80 40.45 -5.09 7.05
N ASN A 81 39.68 -4.70 8.08
CA ASN A 81 38.77 -5.61 8.77
C ASN A 81 37.31 -5.45 8.32
N TRP A 82 36.74 -6.57 7.86
CA TRP A 82 35.31 -6.71 7.65
C TRP A 82 34.62 -7.05 8.97
N HIS A 83 33.45 -6.45 9.20
CA HIS A 83 32.57 -6.81 10.30
C HIS A 83 31.14 -6.91 9.78
N GLU A 84 30.37 -7.81 10.37
CA GLU A 84 28.96 -7.98 10.03
C GLU A 84 28.15 -6.78 10.54
N ILE A 85 27.16 -6.34 9.77
CA ILE A 85 26.27 -5.23 10.11
C ILE A 85 24.81 -5.63 9.96
N GLU A 86 23.93 -4.93 10.68
CA GLU A 86 22.49 -5.16 10.62
C GLU A 86 21.90 -4.70 9.28
N PRO A 87 20.84 -5.37 8.78
CA PRO A 87 20.21 -5.01 7.51
C PRO A 87 19.74 -3.55 7.47
N ILE A 88 19.24 -3.03 8.59
CA ILE A 88 18.75 -1.65 8.64
C ILE A 88 19.89 -0.63 8.51
N LEU A 89 21.08 -0.90 9.06
CA LEU A 89 22.25 -0.05 8.90
C LEU A 89 22.71 -0.05 7.43
N ALA A 90 22.70 -1.22 6.79
CA ALA A 90 23.03 -1.34 5.37
C ALA A 90 22.09 -0.51 4.48
N VAL A 91 20.78 -0.52 4.75
CA VAL A 91 19.82 0.34 4.03
C VAL A 91 20.17 1.83 4.18
N HIS A 92 20.46 2.30 5.42
CA HIS A 92 20.85 3.69 5.64
C HIS A 92 22.09 4.07 4.81
N LEU A 93 23.12 3.20 4.78
CA LEU A 93 24.33 3.44 4.01
C LEU A 93 24.04 3.48 2.50
N LEU A 94 23.21 2.58 1.98
CA LEU A 94 22.84 2.56 0.55
C LEU A 94 22.00 3.77 0.13
N VAL A 95 21.06 4.23 0.97
CA VAL A 95 20.32 5.49 0.72
C VAL A 95 21.30 6.66 0.62
N LEU A 96 22.25 6.72 1.55
CA LEU A 96 23.25 7.78 1.57
C LEU A 96 24.22 7.69 0.37
N GLY A 97 24.49 6.47 -0.12
CA GLY A 97 25.30 6.19 -1.30
C GLY A 97 24.62 6.49 -2.64
N ALA A 98 23.30 6.32 -2.73
CA ALA A 98 22.52 6.68 -3.92
C ALA A 98 22.70 8.16 -4.33
N ARG A 99 23.01 9.02 -3.34
CA ARG A 99 23.34 10.44 -3.55
C ARG A 99 24.56 10.68 -4.43
N GLU A 100 25.50 9.74 -4.50
CA GLU A 100 26.74 9.88 -5.26
C GLU A 100 26.51 9.67 -6.76
N ALA A 101 25.44 8.95 -7.13
CA ALA A 101 25.07 8.65 -8.51
C ALA A 101 24.03 9.63 -9.11
N GLY A 102 23.42 10.50 -8.29
CA GLY A 102 22.39 11.48 -8.70
C GLY A 102 22.78 12.93 -8.40
N SER A 103 22.16 13.91 -9.08
CA SER A 103 22.43 15.34 -8.84
C SER A 103 22.06 15.76 -7.41
N ALA A 104 22.77 16.75 -6.86
CA ALA A 104 22.74 17.24 -5.47
C ALA A 104 21.39 17.86 -4.97
N THR A 105 20.29 17.55 -5.63
CA THR A 105 18.92 17.99 -5.35
C THR A 105 18.16 16.72 -4.96
N HIS A 106 17.96 16.36 -3.69
CA HIS A 106 16.99 16.98 -2.78
C HIS A 106 17.13 16.36 -1.36
N ARG A 107 17.91 16.97 -0.45
CA ARG A 107 18.08 16.48 0.95
C ARG A 107 16.75 16.19 1.67
N GLN A 108 15.70 16.95 1.35
CA GLN A 108 14.36 16.74 1.91
C GLN A 108 13.71 15.42 1.46
N ALA A 109 13.95 15.01 0.21
CA ALA A 109 13.48 13.73 -0.31
C ALA A 109 14.20 12.54 0.35
N ASP A 110 15.47 12.71 0.73
CA ASP A 110 16.24 11.69 1.47
C ASP A 110 15.65 11.44 2.86
N VAL A 111 15.34 12.53 3.58
CA VAL A 111 14.73 12.45 4.91
C VAL A 111 13.36 11.78 4.82
N GLU A 112 12.54 12.18 3.84
CA GLU A 112 11.24 11.55 3.60
C GLU A 112 11.40 10.05 3.25
N LEU A 113 12.37 9.68 2.42
CA LEU A 113 12.64 8.29 2.07
C LEU A 113 13.04 7.47 3.30
N LEU A 114 13.97 7.97 4.10
CA LEU A 114 14.41 7.30 5.33
C LEU A 114 13.26 7.13 6.33
N GLU A 115 12.47 8.18 6.54
CA GLU A 115 11.27 8.11 7.38
C GLU A 115 10.34 6.99 6.90
N ARG A 116 10.07 6.94 5.59
CA ARG A 116 9.18 5.94 4.99
C ARG A 116 9.76 4.52 5.06
N ILE A 117 11.07 4.36 4.97
CA ILE A 117 11.76 3.06 5.17
C ILE A 117 11.54 2.57 6.60
N LEU A 118 11.77 3.44 7.58
CA LEU A 118 11.60 3.10 9.00
C LEU A 118 10.13 2.81 9.31
N GLN A 119 9.19 3.63 8.81
CA GLN A 119 7.76 3.36 8.92
C GLN A 119 7.38 2.01 8.32
N SER A 120 7.90 1.67 7.13
CA SER A 120 7.65 0.39 6.47
C SER A 120 8.18 -0.79 7.28
N CYS A 121 9.37 -0.66 7.88
CA CYS A 121 9.95 -1.69 8.74
C CYS A 121 9.10 -1.90 10.01
N GLN A 122 8.75 -0.81 10.69
CA GLN A 122 7.93 -0.85 11.90
C GLN A 122 6.53 -1.44 11.63
N ALA A 123 5.89 -1.04 10.53
CA ALA A 123 4.61 -1.59 10.08
C ALA A 123 4.73 -3.10 9.83
N THR A 124 5.75 -3.54 9.10
CA THR A 124 6.00 -4.96 8.83
C THR A 124 6.13 -5.77 10.12
N LYS A 125 6.93 -5.31 11.08
CA LYS A 125 7.06 -5.96 12.39
C LYS A 125 5.71 -6.07 13.09
N ARG A 126 4.97 -4.97 13.17
CA ARG A 126 3.65 -4.91 13.82
C ARG A 126 2.67 -5.89 13.17
N TYR A 127 2.69 -6.00 11.85
CA TYR A 127 1.83 -6.93 11.11
C TYR A 127 2.19 -8.39 11.40
N LEU A 128 3.48 -8.72 11.49
CA LEU A 128 3.93 -10.05 11.90
C LEU A 128 3.54 -10.37 13.34
N ASP A 129 3.68 -9.42 14.27
CA ASP A 129 3.26 -9.58 15.67
C ASP A 129 1.75 -9.83 15.79
N ALA A 130 0.94 -9.16 14.98
CA ALA A 130 -0.50 -9.38 14.93
C ALA A 130 -0.83 -10.75 14.30
N ALA A 131 -0.14 -11.13 13.23
CA ALA A 131 -0.34 -12.41 12.56
C ALA A 131 -0.01 -13.61 13.47
N ASP A 132 1.05 -13.53 14.28
CA ASP A 132 1.41 -14.57 15.25
C ASP A 132 0.32 -14.82 16.31
N ARG A 133 -0.56 -13.85 16.55
CA ARG A 133 -1.65 -13.93 17.55
C ARG A 133 -3.01 -14.26 16.94
N ALA A 134 -3.13 -14.13 15.63
CA ALA A 134 -4.40 -14.26 14.93
C ALA A 134 -4.59 -15.69 14.40
N PRO A 135 -5.83 -16.22 14.37
CA PRO A 135 -6.09 -17.50 13.73
C PRO A 135 -5.79 -17.40 12.22
N PRO A 136 -5.40 -18.52 11.57
CA PRO A 136 -5.28 -18.54 10.11
C PRO A 136 -6.66 -18.30 9.50
N LEU A 137 -6.72 -17.43 8.51
CA LEU A 137 -7.92 -17.22 7.69
C LEU A 137 -7.74 -17.94 6.34
N VAL A 138 -8.86 -18.31 5.74
CA VAL A 138 -8.92 -18.91 4.40
C VAL A 138 -9.87 -18.10 3.53
N GLY A 139 -9.66 -18.13 2.22
CA GLY A 139 -10.50 -17.44 1.25
C GLY A 139 -9.91 -16.14 0.72
N PHE A 140 -10.72 -15.41 -0.04
CA PHE A 140 -10.31 -14.21 -0.78
C PHE A 140 -9.70 -13.15 0.15
N ILE A 141 -10.44 -12.76 1.19
CA ILE A 141 -9.98 -11.69 2.07
C ILE A 141 -8.74 -12.08 2.88
N ALA A 142 -8.60 -13.36 3.22
CA ALA A 142 -7.40 -13.87 3.88
C ALA A 142 -6.14 -13.67 3.03
N ALA A 143 -6.25 -13.94 1.72
CA ALA A 143 -5.15 -13.73 0.78
C ALA A 143 -4.79 -12.24 0.68
N GLU A 144 -5.79 -11.37 0.53
CA GLU A 144 -5.63 -9.91 0.49
C GLU A 144 -4.95 -9.35 1.75
N GLN A 145 -5.21 -9.93 2.92
CA GLN A 145 -4.67 -9.50 4.22
C GLN A 145 -3.36 -10.21 4.62
N SER A 146 -2.82 -11.10 3.78
CA SER A 146 -1.62 -11.89 4.09
C SER A 146 -0.32 -11.33 3.49
N LEU A 147 -0.38 -10.19 2.79
CA LEU A 147 0.76 -9.62 2.08
C LEU A 147 1.72 -8.85 3.02
N TYR A 148 2.21 -9.44 4.11
CA TYR A 148 2.93 -8.73 5.18
C TYR A 148 4.16 -7.92 4.75
N PHE A 149 4.88 -8.38 3.72
CA PHE A 149 6.10 -7.72 3.22
C PHE A 149 5.85 -6.75 2.06
N GLY A 150 4.66 -6.80 1.46
CA GLY A 150 4.29 -5.91 0.35
C GLY A 150 5.11 -6.17 -0.92
N HIS A 151 5.34 -5.12 -1.71
CA HIS A 151 6.00 -5.22 -3.00
C HIS A 151 7.51 -5.52 -2.85
N PRO A 152 8.02 -6.65 -3.37
CA PRO A 152 9.39 -7.12 -3.10
C PRO A 152 10.50 -6.31 -3.80
N LEU A 153 10.14 -5.41 -4.70
CA LEU A 153 11.06 -4.54 -5.46
C LEU A 153 10.74 -3.05 -5.26
N HIS A 154 10.16 -2.67 -4.12
CA HIS A 154 9.88 -1.29 -3.77
C HIS A 154 10.59 -0.95 -2.44
N PRO A 155 11.21 0.23 -2.28
CA PRO A 155 12.00 0.55 -1.09
C PRO A 155 11.18 0.71 0.19
N THR A 156 9.89 1.08 0.07
CA THR A 156 9.01 1.37 1.21
C THR A 156 7.63 0.71 1.06
N PRO A 157 7.56 -0.63 0.92
CA PRO A 157 6.35 -1.32 0.47
C PRO A 157 5.18 -1.26 1.47
N LYS A 158 5.46 -1.03 2.76
CA LYS A 158 4.48 -0.91 3.85
C LYS A 158 4.42 0.49 4.47
N SER A 159 4.99 1.49 3.82
CA SER A 159 4.79 2.88 4.24
C SER A 159 3.37 3.31 3.86
N LEU A 160 2.59 3.72 4.87
CA LEU A 160 1.24 4.30 4.75
C LEU A 160 1.26 5.77 5.20
N GLN A 161 2.12 6.57 4.57
CA GLN A 161 2.29 7.98 4.93
C GLN A 161 0.96 8.75 4.75
N GLY A 162 0.53 9.45 5.80
CA GLY A 162 -0.80 10.07 5.88
C GLY A 162 -1.80 9.28 6.73
N MET A 163 -1.43 8.10 7.24
CA MET A 163 -2.22 7.30 8.16
C MET A 163 -1.47 7.07 9.47
N SER A 164 -2.06 7.51 10.58
CA SER A 164 -1.49 7.33 11.92
C SER A 164 -1.53 5.87 12.39
N ASN A 165 -0.77 5.54 13.44
CA ASN A 165 -0.67 4.17 13.94
C ASN A 165 -2.01 3.59 14.41
N TRP A 166 -2.88 4.39 15.04
CA TRP A 166 -4.20 3.92 15.51
C TRP A 166 -5.19 3.78 14.34
N GLN A 167 -5.08 4.62 13.32
CA GLN A 167 -5.86 4.46 12.07
C GLN A 167 -5.46 3.17 11.34
N GLN A 168 -4.18 2.79 11.39
CA GLN A 168 -3.74 1.53 10.79
C GLN A 168 -4.37 0.30 11.45
N ASP A 169 -4.70 0.31 12.75
CA ASP A 169 -5.40 -0.83 13.38
C ASP A 169 -6.75 -1.12 12.73
N VAL A 170 -7.37 -0.09 12.14
CA VAL A 170 -8.68 -0.18 11.50
C VAL A 170 -8.54 -0.38 9.98
N TYR A 171 -7.61 0.34 9.34
CA TYR A 171 -7.57 0.47 7.87
C TYR A 171 -6.40 -0.28 7.21
N ALA A 172 -5.41 -0.77 7.94
CA ALA A 172 -4.35 -1.60 7.36
C ALA A 172 -4.84 -3.05 7.19
N PRO A 173 -4.81 -3.62 5.97
CA PRO A 173 -5.37 -4.94 5.69
C PRO A 173 -4.72 -6.03 6.55
N GLU A 174 -3.42 -5.95 6.82
CA GLU A 174 -2.69 -6.95 7.60
C GLU A 174 -3.13 -7.02 9.08
N LEU A 175 -3.74 -5.96 9.60
CA LEU A 175 -4.27 -5.90 10.96
C LEU A 175 -5.73 -6.35 11.06
N ARG A 176 -6.38 -6.65 9.92
CA ARG A 176 -7.72 -7.22 9.84
C ARG A 176 -8.79 -6.38 10.55
N GLY A 177 -8.59 -5.06 10.56
CA GLY A 177 -9.55 -4.11 11.12
C GLY A 177 -10.84 -4.03 10.30
N GLY A 178 -11.92 -3.65 10.96
CA GLY A 178 -13.24 -3.49 10.35
C GLY A 178 -13.84 -2.11 10.63
N PHE A 179 -14.58 -1.57 9.67
CA PHE A 179 -15.27 -0.28 9.77
C PHE A 179 -16.53 -0.24 8.90
N GLN A 180 -17.52 0.55 9.32
CA GLN A 180 -18.66 0.90 8.46
C GLN A 180 -18.27 2.05 7.52
N LEU A 181 -18.89 2.11 6.35
CA LEU A 181 -18.77 3.27 5.47
C LEU A 181 -19.44 4.49 6.09
N THR A 182 -18.91 5.67 5.81
CA THR A 182 -19.52 6.95 6.20
C THR A 182 -20.40 7.47 5.08
N TYR A 183 -21.62 7.87 5.39
CA TYR A 183 -22.57 8.36 4.41
C TYR A 183 -22.78 9.88 4.51
N PHE A 184 -22.95 10.50 3.35
CA PHE A 184 -23.42 11.87 3.19
C PHE A 184 -24.66 11.88 2.29
N ALA A 185 -25.53 12.86 2.48
CA ALA A 185 -26.50 13.28 1.47
C ALA A 185 -25.98 14.55 0.80
N ALA A 186 -25.92 14.59 -0.52
CA ALA A 186 -25.49 15.76 -1.28
C ALA A 186 -26.57 16.18 -2.28
N ALA A 187 -26.75 17.47 -2.49
CA ALA A 187 -27.66 17.98 -3.53
C ALA A 187 -27.28 17.37 -4.90
N ALA A 188 -28.26 16.83 -5.62
CA ALA A 188 -28.02 16.00 -6.81
C ALA A 188 -27.17 16.69 -7.89
N HIS A 189 -27.28 18.02 -8.01
CA HIS A 189 -26.51 18.79 -8.99
C HIS A 189 -24.99 18.84 -8.71
N LEU A 190 -24.57 18.57 -7.48
CA LEU A 190 -23.17 18.48 -7.05
C LEU A 190 -22.54 17.12 -7.34
N VAL A 191 -23.37 16.09 -7.51
CA VAL A 191 -22.92 14.71 -7.69
C VAL A 191 -22.75 14.42 -9.17
N ARG A 192 -21.77 13.57 -9.47
CA ARG A 192 -21.47 13.07 -10.80
C ARG A 192 -21.30 11.57 -10.69
N GLU A 193 -22.08 10.85 -11.46
CA GLU A 193 -22.12 9.39 -11.48
C GLU A 193 -22.17 8.92 -12.94
N ASP A 194 -21.69 7.72 -13.19
CA ASP A 194 -21.98 6.98 -14.43
C ASP A 194 -21.98 5.48 -14.11
N SER A 195 -22.71 4.69 -14.91
CA SER A 195 -22.79 3.24 -14.71
C SER A 195 -23.04 2.46 -16.00
N ALA A 196 -22.55 1.23 -16.02
CA ALA A 196 -22.87 0.21 -17.01
C ALA A 196 -23.88 -0.77 -16.38
N GLY A 197 -25.10 -0.78 -16.91
CA GLY A 197 -26.16 -1.71 -16.51
C GLY A 197 -26.97 -1.30 -15.26
N ILE A 198 -26.34 -1.22 -14.09
CA ILE A 198 -27.04 -1.00 -12.81
C ILE A 198 -26.89 0.45 -12.36
N ALA A 199 -28.02 1.11 -12.07
CA ALA A 199 -28.03 2.49 -11.58
C ALA A 199 -27.22 2.65 -10.27
N VAL A 200 -26.43 3.71 -10.18
CA VAL A 200 -25.57 3.99 -9.00
C VAL A 200 -26.39 4.10 -7.72
N THR A 201 -27.59 4.70 -7.77
CA THR A 201 -28.50 4.77 -6.62
C THR A 201 -28.92 3.39 -6.10
N SER A 202 -29.11 2.39 -6.97
CA SER A 202 -29.39 1.02 -6.56
C SER A 202 -28.18 0.34 -5.94
N ILE A 203 -26.98 0.57 -6.49
CA ILE A 203 -25.71 0.08 -5.93
C ILE A 203 -25.50 0.65 -4.52
N VAL A 204 -25.59 1.97 -4.37
CA VAL A 204 -25.44 2.65 -3.08
C VAL A 204 -26.50 2.20 -2.08
N GLY A 205 -27.76 2.04 -2.51
CA GLY A 205 -28.82 1.50 -1.66
C GLY A 205 -28.50 0.08 -1.15
N SER A 206 -27.93 -0.78 -1.99
CA SER A 206 -27.53 -2.14 -1.59
C SER A 206 -26.39 -2.15 -0.56
N LEU A 207 -25.49 -1.15 -0.58
CA LEU A 207 -24.39 -1.01 0.37
C LEU A 207 -24.85 -0.62 1.79
N LEU A 208 -26.11 -0.20 1.97
CA LEU A 208 -26.67 0.06 3.30
C LEU A 208 -27.17 -1.22 3.98
N GLY A 209 -27.41 -2.30 3.24
CA GLY A 209 -27.95 -3.54 3.82
C GLY A 209 -29.18 -3.30 4.70
N ASN A 210 -29.13 -3.81 5.94
CA ASN A 210 -30.22 -3.65 6.92
C ASN A 210 -30.43 -2.21 7.41
N ASP A 211 -29.46 -1.30 7.19
CA ASP A 211 -29.55 0.10 7.61
C ASP A 211 -30.22 1.02 6.57
N ALA A 212 -30.72 0.48 5.47
CA ALA A 212 -31.35 1.26 4.40
C ALA A 212 -32.53 2.14 4.89
N GLY A 213 -33.20 1.75 6.00
CA GLY A 213 -34.26 2.54 6.63
C GLY A 213 -33.78 3.65 7.58
N ASN A 214 -32.51 3.62 8.00
CA ASN A 214 -31.93 4.54 8.98
C ASN A 214 -31.20 5.72 8.32
N VAL A 215 -30.74 5.54 7.08
CA VAL A 215 -30.00 6.54 6.30
C VAL A 215 -30.73 6.81 5.00
N ALA A 216 -31.26 8.02 4.85
CA ALA A 216 -32.02 8.40 3.66
C ALA A 216 -31.59 9.77 3.13
N ALA A 217 -31.54 9.88 1.81
CA ALA A 217 -31.49 11.14 1.10
C ALA A 217 -32.91 11.73 0.99
N SER A 218 -33.03 13.05 1.11
CA SER A 218 -34.27 13.77 0.86
C SER A 218 -34.52 13.96 -0.64
N SER A 219 -35.71 14.45 -1.01
CA SER A 219 -36.00 14.81 -2.41
C SER A 219 -34.96 15.80 -2.95
N GLY A 220 -34.29 15.46 -4.06
CA GLY A 220 -33.25 16.28 -4.67
C GLY A 220 -31.84 16.08 -4.09
N GLU A 221 -31.66 15.17 -3.13
CA GLU A 221 -30.37 14.71 -2.63
C GLU A 221 -30.01 13.32 -3.20
N MET A 222 -28.73 12.99 -3.21
CA MET A 222 -28.21 11.66 -3.47
C MET A 222 -27.28 11.21 -2.35
N LEU A 223 -27.32 9.91 -2.04
CA LEU A 223 -26.45 9.30 -1.04
C LEU A 223 -25.05 9.09 -1.60
N LEU A 224 -24.05 9.44 -0.79
CA LEU A 224 -22.63 9.28 -1.11
C LEU A 224 -21.95 8.44 -0.01
N PRO A 225 -21.64 7.16 -0.26
CA PRO A 225 -20.81 6.36 0.62
C PRO A 225 -19.35 6.81 0.51
N MET A 226 -18.64 6.76 1.62
CA MET A 226 -17.25 7.19 1.69
C MET A 226 -16.46 6.36 2.69
N HIS A 227 -15.17 6.16 2.39
CA HIS A 227 -14.24 5.64 3.39
C HIS A 227 -14.12 6.64 4.56
N PRO A 228 -14.20 6.20 5.84
CA PRO A 228 -14.18 7.10 6.99
C PRO A 228 -12.96 8.04 7.02
N LEU A 229 -11.75 7.51 6.75
CA LEU A 229 -10.53 8.33 6.64
C LEU A 229 -10.63 9.46 5.60
N GLN A 230 -11.29 9.22 4.46
CA GLN A 230 -11.48 10.24 3.43
C GLN A 230 -12.56 11.24 3.86
N ALA A 231 -13.62 10.77 4.52
CA ALA A 231 -14.68 11.61 5.07
C ALA A 231 -14.13 12.60 6.10
N GLU A 232 -13.34 12.11 7.07
CA GLU A 232 -12.66 12.93 8.07
C GLU A 232 -11.79 14.02 7.42
N ALA A 233 -10.99 13.64 6.42
CA ALA A 233 -10.12 14.59 5.71
C ALA A 233 -10.93 15.65 4.94
N LEU A 234 -12.00 15.26 4.25
CA LEU A 234 -12.83 16.18 3.47
C LEU A 234 -13.64 17.12 4.36
N MET A 235 -14.10 16.69 5.54
CA MET A 235 -14.80 17.58 6.48
C MET A 235 -13.90 18.69 7.05
N LEU A 236 -12.57 18.57 6.92
CA LEU A 236 -11.60 19.62 7.24
C LEU A 236 -11.32 20.58 6.07
N ASP A 237 -11.76 20.25 4.85
CA ASP A 237 -11.60 21.12 3.68
C ASP A 237 -12.58 22.31 3.75
N PRO A 238 -12.10 23.56 3.61
CA PRO A 238 -12.98 24.74 3.70
C PRO A 238 -14.11 24.78 2.67
N ALA A 239 -13.90 24.27 1.45
CA ALA A 239 -14.92 24.27 0.42
C ALA A 239 -16.01 23.24 0.73
N VAL A 240 -15.63 22.06 1.22
CA VAL A 240 -16.60 21.04 1.69
C VAL A 240 -17.37 21.57 2.89
N ARG A 241 -16.70 22.22 3.84
CA ARG A 241 -17.37 22.82 5.01
C ARG A 241 -18.39 23.89 4.61
N ALA A 242 -18.07 24.76 3.64
CA ALA A 242 -19.04 25.73 3.14
C ALA A 242 -20.28 25.09 2.50
N LEU A 243 -20.11 23.95 1.80
CA LEU A 243 -21.23 23.18 1.27
C LEU A 243 -22.06 22.53 2.38
N MET A 244 -21.42 22.12 3.48
CA MET A 244 -22.12 21.60 4.65
C MET A 244 -22.88 22.69 5.41
N ASP A 245 -22.27 23.85 5.62
CA ASP A 245 -22.87 24.99 6.30
C ASP A 245 -24.08 25.55 5.52
N SER A 246 -24.05 25.47 4.19
CA SER A 246 -25.19 25.83 3.33
C SER A 246 -26.27 24.73 3.20
N GLY A 247 -26.07 23.58 3.85
CA GLY A 247 -27.00 22.45 3.81
C GLY A 247 -27.01 21.67 2.49
N GLN A 248 -26.10 21.97 1.55
CA GLN A 248 -26.00 21.27 0.27
C GLN A 248 -25.32 19.90 0.40
N ILE A 249 -24.55 19.70 1.48
CA ILE A 249 -24.02 18.40 1.90
C ILE A 249 -24.40 18.17 3.37
N ARG A 250 -24.96 17.03 3.70
CA ARG A 250 -25.31 16.64 5.08
C ARG A 250 -24.57 15.38 5.46
N TYR A 251 -23.88 15.43 6.59
CA TYR A 251 -23.27 14.24 7.19
C TYR A 251 -24.34 13.36 7.82
N LEU A 252 -24.39 12.08 7.42
CA LEU A 252 -25.36 11.11 7.93
C LEU A 252 -24.74 10.09 8.90
N GLY A 253 -23.41 9.97 8.89
CA GLY A 253 -22.69 9.08 9.81
C GLY A 253 -22.36 7.71 9.23
N PRO A 254 -21.76 6.83 10.06
CA PRO A 254 -21.47 5.45 9.68
C PRO A 254 -22.75 4.62 9.56
N ALA A 255 -22.84 3.78 8.53
CA ALA A 255 -23.96 2.85 8.33
C ALA A 255 -23.59 1.67 7.43
N GLY A 256 -24.45 0.65 7.40
CA GLY A 256 -24.30 -0.53 6.56
C GLY A 256 -23.43 -1.62 7.18
N PRO A 257 -23.06 -2.65 6.41
CA PRO A 257 -22.24 -3.74 6.92
C PRO A 257 -20.83 -3.27 7.27
N VAL A 258 -20.12 -4.09 8.05
CA VAL A 258 -18.72 -3.85 8.36
C VAL A 258 -17.88 -4.30 7.17
N PHE A 259 -17.06 -3.37 6.67
CA PHE A 259 -16.07 -3.61 5.64
C PHE A 259 -14.68 -3.74 6.25
N THR A 260 -13.79 -4.43 5.54
CA THR A 260 -12.36 -4.47 5.82
C THR A 260 -11.56 -4.13 4.57
N ALA A 261 -10.36 -3.59 4.75
CA ALA A 261 -9.50 -3.20 3.64
C ALA A 261 -8.89 -4.43 2.93
N THR A 262 -8.75 -4.33 1.61
CA THR A 262 -7.97 -5.25 0.76
C THR A 262 -6.50 -4.82 0.70
N SER A 263 -5.62 -5.57 0.00
CA SER A 263 -4.20 -5.25 -0.16
C SER A 263 -3.92 -3.88 -0.81
N SER A 264 -4.90 -3.33 -1.54
CA SER A 264 -4.83 -1.97 -2.09
C SER A 264 -5.07 -0.86 -1.07
N VAL A 265 -5.48 -1.22 0.16
CA VAL A 265 -5.97 -0.39 1.28
C VAL A 265 -7.28 0.33 0.97
N ARG A 266 -7.42 0.86 -0.24
CA ARG A 266 -8.53 1.74 -0.64
C ARG A 266 -9.76 1.03 -1.20
N THR A 267 -9.60 -0.21 -1.64
CA THR A 267 -10.72 -1.09 -1.98
C THR A 267 -11.10 -1.87 -0.74
N VAL A 268 -12.40 -1.92 -0.44
CA VAL A 268 -12.93 -2.52 0.78
C VAL A 268 -13.84 -3.70 0.46
N TYR A 269 -13.88 -4.67 1.35
CA TYR A 269 -14.57 -5.94 1.19
C TYR A 269 -15.48 -6.22 2.38
N SER A 270 -16.65 -6.80 2.13
CA SER A 270 -17.52 -7.38 3.15
C SER A 270 -18.21 -8.60 2.57
N ASP A 271 -18.31 -9.69 3.33
CA ASP A 271 -19.10 -10.87 2.93
C ASP A 271 -20.61 -10.53 2.85
N ASP A 272 -21.03 -9.46 3.53
CA ASP A 272 -22.41 -8.99 3.58
C ASP A 272 -22.73 -7.94 2.49
N ALA A 273 -21.83 -7.70 1.54
CA ALA A 273 -22.00 -6.72 0.46
C ALA A 273 -21.77 -7.32 -0.94
N ALA A 274 -22.65 -6.99 -1.88
CA ALA A 274 -22.54 -7.44 -3.28
C ALA A 274 -21.46 -6.69 -4.09
N TRP A 275 -20.96 -5.58 -3.57
CA TRP A 275 -20.03 -4.68 -4.23
C TRP A 275 -18.80 -4.42 -3.36
N MET A 276 -17.67 -4.19 -4.01
CA MET A 276 -16.40 -3.78 -3.37
C MET A 276 -16.07 -2.33 -3.71
N PRO A 277 -16.46 -1.36 -2.86
CA PRO A 277 -16.16 0.05 -3.10
C PRO A 277 -14.66 0.33 -3.11
N LYS A 278 -14.23 1.21 -4.01
CA LYS A 278 -12.82 1.60 -4.22
C LYS A 278 -12.66 3.10 -4.10
N PHE A 279 -12.13 3.56 -2.99
CA PHE A 279 -12.12 4.98 -2.64
C PHE A 279 -10.84 5.71 -3.04
N SER A 280 -10.96 7.03 -3.15
CA SER A 280 -9.82 7.93 -2.97
C SER A 280 -9.46 8.00 -1.48
N LEU A 281 -8.18 7.98 -1.15
CA LEU A 281 -7.68 8.14 0.23
C LEU A 281 -6.59 9.22 0.30
N PRO A 282 -6.49 9.96 1.42
CA PRO A 282 -5.47 10.98 1.63
C PRO A 282 -4.12 10.35 2.05
N VAL A 283 -3.83 9.13 1.59
CA VAL A 283 -2.68 8.31 1.99
C VAL A 283 -1.78 8.06 0.78
N ARG A 284 -0.47 8.22 0.97
CA ARG A 284 0.53 7.83 0.00
C ARG A 284 0.88 6.37 0.22
N ILE A 285 0.63 5.55 -0.79
CA ILE A 285 0.95 4.11 -0.78
C ILE A 285 1.92 3.87 -1.92
N THR A 286 3.08 3.30 -1.62
CA THR A 286 4.19 3.14 -2.59
C THR A 286 4.55 4.49 -3.24
N ASN A 287 4.39 4.65 -4.55
CA ASN A 287 4.82 5.85 -5.27
C ASN A 287 3.78 6.97 -5.31
N SER A 288 2.52 6.71 -4.96
CA SER A 288 1.42 7.63 -5.30
C SER A 288 0.46 7.85 -4.14
N LYS A 289 -0.09 9.07 -4.06
CA LYS A 289 -1.36 9.30 -3.37
C LYS A 289 -2.44 8.52 -4.09
N ARG A 290 -3.29 7.83 -3.34
CA ARG A 290 -4.33 6.97 -3.91
C ARG A 290 -5.60 7.77 -4.17
N VAL A 291 -5.57 8.62 -5.19
CA VAL A 291 -6.72 9.41 -5.65
C VAL A 291 -7.21 8.84 -6.97
N ASN A 292 -8.50 8.53 -7.08
CA ASN A 292 -9.13 8.18 -8.35
C ASN A 292 -9.34 9.46 -9.16
N ARG A 293 -8.80 9.51 -10.38
CA ARG A 293 -9.00 10.64 -11.28
C ARG A 293 -10.27 10.43 -12.11
N ARG A 294 -10.96 11.52 -12.49
CA ARG A 294 -12.20 11.43 -13.25
C ARG A 294 -12.08 10.58 -14.53
N HIS A 295 -11.03 10.78 -15.33
CA HIS A 295 -10.83 9.99 -16.55
C HIS A 295 -10.58 8.50 -16.27
N GLU A 296 -10.06 8.14 -15.09
CA GLU A 296 -9.88 6.73 -14.69
C GLU A 296 -11.23 6.09 -14.34
N LEU A 297 -12.13 6.85 -13.71
CA LEU A 297 -13.48 6.43 -13.39
C LEU A 297 -14.33 6.24 -14.66
N GLU A 298 -14.30 7.22 -15.56
CA GLU A 298 -14.98 7.17 -16.87
C GLU A 298 -14.48 5.99 -17.72
N ALA A 299 -13.17 5.71 -17.69
CA ALA A 299 -12.59 4.57 -18.39
C ALA A 299 -13.10 3.22 -17.84
N GLY A 300 -13.30 3.08 -16.52
CA GLY A 300 -13.84 1.87 -15.92
C GLY A 300 -15.22 1.51 -16.49
N VAL A 301 -16.14 2.49 -16.49
CA VAL A 301 -17.49 2.32 -17.04
C VAL A 301 -17.46 2.05 -18.54
N ALA A 302 -16.60 2.74 -19.29
CA ALA A 302 -16.44 2.51 -20.73
C ALA A 302 -15.96 1.08 -21.05
N VAL A 303 -15.01 0.55 -20.26
CA VAL A 303 -14.52 -0.83 -20.41
C VAL A 303 -15.60 -1.84 -20.04
N ALA A 304 -16.37 -1.61 -18.97
CA ALA A 304 -17.48 -2.49 -18.59
C ALA A 304 -18.53 -2.60 -19.72
N ARG A 305 -18.92 -1.46 -20.31
CA ARG A 305 -19.82 -1.43 -21.49
C ARG A 305 -19.23 -2.18 -22.69
N LEU A 306 -17.92 -2.03 -22.94
CA LEU A 306 -17.23 -2.72 -24.02
C LEU A 306 -17.26 -4.25 -23.83
N PHE A 307 -17.01 -4.73 -22.62
CA PHE A 307 -16.99 -6.15 -22.31
C PHE A 307 -18.37 -6.78 -22.51
N GLU A 308 -19.43 -6.10 -22.05
CA GLU A 308 -20.81 -6.50 -22.27
C GLU A 308 -21.15 -6.57 -23.76
N CYS A 309 -20.85 -5.52 -24.54
CA CYS A 309 -21.14 -5.49 -25.98
C CYS A 309 -20.33 -6.53 -26.78
N ALA A 310 -19.10 -6.82 -26.37
CA ALA A 310 -18.22 -7.74 -27.08
C ALA A 310 -18.37 -9.21 -26.61
N GLY A 311 -19.18 -9.47 -25.58
CA GLY A 311 -19.35 -10.82 -25.02
C GLY A 311 -18.07 -11.40 -24.44
N ILE A 312 -17.15 -10.55 -23.94
CA ILE A 312 -15.85 -10.99 -23.44
C ILE A 312 -16.00 -11.86 -22.18
N ASP A 313 -16.98 -11.53 -21.34
CA ASP A 313 -17.23 -12.27 -20.09
C ASP A 313 -17.65 -13.72 -20.31
N THR A 314 -18.12 -14.08 -21.50
CA THR A 314 -18.56 -15.45 -21.83
C THR A 314 -17.56 -16.20 -22.71
N PHE A 315 -16.44 -15.56 -23.07
CA PHE A 315 -15.48 -16.13 -24.00
C PHE A 315 -14.73 -17.35 -23.43
N GLU A 316 -14.37 -17.33 -22.16
CA GLU A 316 -13.65 -18.44 -21.49
C GLU A 316 -14.22 -18.66 -20.07
N PRO A 317 -14.89 -19.80 -19.79
CA PRO A 317 -15.57 -20.04 -18.51
C PRO A 317 -14.67 -20.01 -17.26
N ARG A 318 -13.35 -20.19 -17.44
CA ARG A 318 -12.39 -20.14 -16.33
C ARG A 318 -11.82 -18.73 -16.08
N LEU A 319 -12.17 -17.76 -16.92
CA LEU A 319 -11.70 -16.39 -16.83
C LEU A 319 -12.82 -15.51 -16.29
N GLY A 320 -12.59 -14.88 -15.14
CA GLY A 320 -13.50 -13.92 -14.53
C GLY A 320 -12.88 -12.52 -14.51
N PHE A 321 -13.73 -11.51 -14.67
CA PHE A 321 -13.36 -10.10 -14.55
C PHE A 321 -14.20 -9.44 -13.47
N LEU A 322 -13.56 -8.62 -12.64
CA LEU A 322 -14.26 -7.70 -11.75
C LEU A 322 -14.31 -6.35 -12.46
N HIS A 323 -15.51 -5.93 -12.84
CA HIS A 323 -15.75 -4.70 -13.56
C HIS A 323 -15.88 -3.51 -12.61
N ASP A 324 -15.14 -2.43 -12.88
CA ASP A 324 -15.42 -1.10 -12.31
C ASP A 324 -16.62 -0.48 -13.08
N SER A 325 -17.80 -1.09 -12.95
CA SER A 325 -18.99 -0.78 -13.77
C SER A 325 -19.74 0.48 -13.36
N ALA A 326 -19.32 1.15 -12.28
CA ALA A 326 -19.97 2.34 -11.77
C ALA A 326 -18.98 3.22 -10.97
N TYR A 327 -19.24 4.52 -10.93
CA TYR A 327 -18.57 5.47 -10.02
C TYR A 327 -19.51 6.59 -9.56
#